data_AF-A0AAW1EC11-F1
#
_entry.id   AF-A0AAW1EC11-F1
#
_cell.length_a   1.000
_cell.length_b   1.000
_cell.length_c   1.000
_cell.angle_alpha   90.00
_cell.angle_beta   90.00
_cell.angle_gamma   90.00
#
_symmetry.space_group_name_H-M   'P 1'
#
loop_
_entity.id
_entity.type
_entity.pdbx_description
1 polymer ?
#
loop_
_entity_poly.entity_id
_entity_poly.type
_entity_poly.pdbx_seq_one_letter_code
_entity_poly.pdbx_strand_id
1 'polypeptide(L)'
;MDVRFSPALHRQRHQFVIDFIKKNKPKKVVDLGCSECSLLKQLKFHCEIELLAGVDIDGAKVKRKMQGLAPMLTDYLQPRNDQLLVEMYQGSVTQRDARLRGFDLATSIELIEHLTLADVDRFSEVVFGYMSPAAVIVSTPNYEFNPLFPRLAGFRHSDHKFEWTRAEFKSWALKVCVDHGYQVEFTGVGRAPPGQQERVGFCSQIAVFHRLGGREVCNVFRDDADDALSYTLLYSENYPSLHDNNILQRVLVMEVLYWAEQLRRRWVEEETGQGDDADTPAEGEGEEWHRASEQHLEMEEKQTAAAMKNLVEHQDVEDGELFWTGGQGQQESGRLRRCVSVPLSVLWSRCPKISALSGSLGNLRRLLTDHPDVKLSQDGSAVLLNDQEQEEDRDDLEDSGFAEARRCSHSCEPEEDWDADALASGDK
;
A
#
# COMPACT_ATOMS: atom_id res chain seq x y z
N MET A 1 -13.31 -13.15 36.30
CA MET A 1 -12.21 -12.94 35.33
C MET A 1 -12.78 -12.08 34.23
N ASP A 2 -12.19 -10.93 33.95
CA ASP A 2 -12.60 -10.11 32.82
C ASP A 2 -12.20 -10.82 31.53
N VAL A 3 -13.13 -10.92 30.57
CA VAL A 3 -12.82 -11.48 29.26
C VAL A 3 -11.85 -10.54 28.55
N ARG A 4 -10.68 -11.05 28.19
CA ARG A 4 -9.68 -10.33 27.40
C ARG A 4 -9.36 -11.11 26.14
N PHE A 5 -9.24 -10.40 25.04
CA PHE A 5 -8.84 -10.95 23.76
C PHE A 5 -7.40 -10.57 23.44
N SER A 6 -6.59 -11.54 23.04
CA SER A 6 -5.24 -11.30 22.53
C SER A 6 -5.10 -11.99 21.18
N PRO A 7 -4.96 -11.25 20.06
CA PRO A 7 -5.01 -9.79 19.95
C PRO A 7 -6.41 -9.21 20.25
N ALA A 8 -6.54 -7.88 20.36
CA ALA A 8 -7.83 -7.18 20.55
C ALA A 8 -8.88 -7.56 19.49
N LEU A 9 -10.17 -7.51 19.82
CA LEU A 9 -11.22 -8.11 18.98
C LEU A 9 -11.35 -7.38 17.64
N HIS A 10 -11.21 -6.05 17.63
CA HIS A 10 -11.19 -5.27 16.39
C HIS A 10 -10.07 -5.71 15.44
N ARG A 11 -8.89 -6.05 15.97
CA ARG A 11 -7.78 -6.58 15.16
C ARG A 11 -8.09 -7.97 14.63
N GLN A 12 -8.73 -8.83 15.42
CA GLN A 12 -9.17 -10.15 14.94
C GLN A 12 -10.18 -10.03 13.79
N ARG A 13 -11.14 -9.09 13.87
CA ARG A 13 -12.10 -8.82 12.78
C ARG A 13 -11.40 -8.38 11.51
N HIS A 14 -10.45 -7.44 11.60
CA HIS A 14 -9.69 -7.00 10.42
C HIS A 14 -8.82 -8.11 9.85
N GLN A 15 -8.17 -8.90 10.71
CA GLN A 15 -7.36 -10.04 10.29
C GLN A 15 -8.20 -11.07 9.52
N PHE A 16 -9.44 -11.33 9.96
CA PHE A 16 -10.36 -12.21 9.23
C PHE A 16 -10.61 -11.73 7.79
N VAL A 17 -10.84 -10.43 7.59
CA VAL A 17 -11.02 -9.83 6.25
C VAL A 17 -9.73 -9.93 5.43
N ILE A 18 -8.58 -9.63 6.03
CA ILE A 18 -7.27 -9.72 5.37
C ILE A 18 -7.00 -11.16 4.90
N ASP A 19 -7.29 -12.15 5.73
CA ASP A 19 -7.11 -13.56 5.39
C ASP A 19 -8.05 -13.98 4.26
N PHE A 20 -9.29 -13.47 4.25
CA PHE A 20 -10.21 -13.66 3.13
C PHE A 20 -9.67 -13.05 1.83
N ILE A 21 -9.12 -11.83 1.87
CA ILE A 21 -8.55 -11.15 0.69
C ILE A 21 -7.34 -11.91 0.16
N LYS A 22 -6.41 -12.34 1.02
CA LYS A 22 -5.24 -13.14 0.61
C LYS A 22 -5.64 -14.43 -0.09
N LYS A 23 -6.72 -15.08 0.38
CA LYS A 23 -7.23 -16.33 -0.19
C LYS A 23 -7.96 -16.13 -1.52
N ASN A 24 -8.83 -15.11 -1.61
CA ASN A 24 -9.77 -14.96 -2.73
C ASN A 24 -9.35 -13.92 -3.77
N LYS A 25 -8.37 -13.07 -3.44
CA LYS A 25 -7.76 -12.05 -4.31
C LYS A 25 -8.78 -11.16 -5.06
N PRO A 26 -9.75 -10.53 -4.34
CA PRO A 26 -10.70 -9.62 -4.97
C PRO A 26 -9.97 -8.39 -5.55
N LYS A 27 -10.43 -7.91 -6.71
CA LYS A 27 -9.88 -6.71 -7.36
C LYS A 27 -10.56 -5.43 -6.88
N LYS A 28 -11.87 -5.49 -6.65
CA LYS A 28 -12.66 -4.34 -6.17
C LYS A 28 -13.21 -4.63 -4.78
N VAL A 29 -12.78 -3.85 -3.79
CA VAL A 29 -13.16 -4.00 -2.38
C VAL A 29 -13.79 -2.72 -1.84
N VAL A 30 -14.98 -2.82 -1.25
CA VAL A 30 -15.65 -1.69 -0.58
C VAL A 30 -15.88 -2.00 0.89
N ASP A 31 -15.52 -1.06 1.77
CA ASP A 31 -15.82 -1.12 3.19
C ASP A 31 -16.98 -0.18 3.55
N LEU A 32 -18.11 -0.77 3.92
CA LEU A 32 -19.35 -0.10 4.31
C LEU A 32 -19.32 0.16 5.82
N GLY A 33 -19.38 1.43 6.21
CA GLY A 33 -19.17 1.83 7.62
C GLY A 33 -17.68 1.95 7.98
N CYS A 34 -16.88 2.50 7.07
CA CYS A 34 -15.42 2.48 7.18
C CYS A 34 -14.84 3.31 8.34
N SER A 35 -15.64 4.17 8.99
CA SER A 35 -15.29 4.94 10.19
C SER A 35 -13.91 5.62 10.07
N GLU A 36 -12.91 5.19 10.86
CA GLU A 36 -11.56 5.77 10.84
C GLU A 36 -10.63 5.23 9.75
N CYS A 37 -11.18 4.45 8.81
CA CYS A 37 -10.49 3.81 7.69
C CYS A 37 -9.39 2.83 8.15
N SER A 38 -9.48 2.30 9.37
CA SER A 38 -8.45 1.45 9.99
C SER A 38 -8.28 0.10 9.27
N LEU A 39 -9.36 -0.46 8.73
CA LEU A 39 -9.30 -1.61 7.83
C LEU A 39 -8.68 -1.22 6.48
N LEU A 40 -9.19 -0.17 5.83
CA LEU A 40 -8.71 0.32 4.53
C LEU A 40 -7.20 0.66 4.53
N LYS A 41 -6.69 1.25 5.60
CA LYS A 41 -5.25 1.54 5.79
C LYS A 41 -4.38 0.29 5.80
N GLN A 42 -4.93 -0.87 6.13
CA GLN A 42 -4.25 -2.16 6.02
C GLN A 42 -4.46 -2.75 4.62
N LEU A 43 -5.69 -2.68 4.10
CA LEU A 43 -6.03 -3.27 2.80
C LEU A 43 -5.27 -2.64 1.64
N LYS A 44 -4.93 -1.35 1.70
CA LYS A 44 -4.18 -0.70 0.62
C LYS A 44 -2.85 -1.37 0.27
N PHE A 45 -2.23 -2.14 1.18
CA PHE A 45 -0.96 -2.83 0.95
C PHE A 45 -1.10 -4.16 0.19
N HIS A 46 -2.32 -4.63 -0.05
CA HIS A 46 -2.58 -5.83 -0.82
C HIS A 46 -2.56 -5.52 -2.32
N CYS A 47 -1.59 -6.08 -3.04
CA CYS A 47 -1.38 -5.79 -4.46
C CYS A 47 -2.47 -6.34 -5.38
N GLU A 48 -3.29 -7.28 -4.88
CA GLU A 48 -4.40 -7.83 -5.64
C GLU A 48 -5.53 -6.82 -5.85
N ILE A 49 -5.65 -5.82 -4.96
CA ILE A 49 -6.73 -4.83 -5.00
C ILE A 49 -6.37 -3.72 -6.00
N GLU A 50 -7.29 -3.45 -6.91
CA GLU A 50 -7.20 -2.39 -7.93
C GLU A 50 -8.12 -1.20 -7.62
N LEU A 51 -9.24 -1.45 -6.94
CA LEU A 51 -10.15 -0.42 -6.45
C LEU A 51 -10.47 -0.69 -4.98
N LEU A 52 -10.13 0.27 -4.12
CA LEU A 52 -10.44 0.24 -2.70
C LEU A 52 -11.37 1.41 -2.38
N ALA A 53 -12.60 1.12 -1.98
CA ALA A 53 -13.59 2.13 -1.64
C ALA A 53 -13.97 2.08 -0.15
N GLY A 54 -14.25 3.23 0.44
CA GLY A 54 -14.83 3.35 1.78
C GLY A 54 -16.09 4.21 1.77
N VAL A 55 -17.10 3.80 2.52
CA VAL A 55 -18.36 4.54 2.68
C VAL A 55 -18.61 4.77 4.16
N ASP A 56 -18.94 5.99 4.55
CA ASP A 56 -19.46 6.29 5.88
C ASP A 56 -20.48 7.43 5.83
N ILE A 57 -21.41 7.45 6.77
CA ILE A 57 -22.37 8.55 6.89
C ILE A 57 -21.71 9.80 7.50
N ASP A 58 -20.70 9.62 8.36
CA ASP A 58 -19.93 10.68 8.99
C ASP A 58 -18.76 11.11 8.09
N GLY A 59 -19.07 11.99 7.13
CA GLY A 59 -18.06 12.56 6.23
C GLY A 59 -16.99 13.40 6.95
N ALA A 60 -17.25 13.91 8.16
CA ALA A 60 -16.25 14.66 8.91
C ALA A 60 -15.20 13.72 9.52
N LYS A 61 -15.59 12.53 9.99
CA LYS A 61 -14.65 11.47 10.42
C LYS A 61 -13.79 10.99 9.27
N VAL A 62 -14.38 10.71 8.11
CA VAL A 62 -13.65 10.30 6.89
C VAL A 62 -12.62 11.36 6.50
N LYS A 63 -13.02 12.64 6.40
CA LYS A 63 -12.10 13.74 6.05
C LYS A 63 -10.90 13.86 7.00
N ARG A 64 -11.08 13.59 8.28
CA ARG A 64 -9.99 13.64 9.27
C ARG A 64 -9.00 12.50 9.12
N LYS A 65 -9.42 11.33 8.64
CA LYS A 65 -8.62 10.10 8.64
C LYS A 65 -8.14 9.67 7.25
N MET A 66 -8.69 10.25 6.17
CA MET A 66 -8.36 9.91 4.78
C MET A 66 -6.90 10.15 4.42
N GLN A 67 -6.19 11.09 5.07
CA GLN A 67 -4.78 11.36 4.78
C GLN A 67 -3.89 10.12 4.97
N GLY A 68 -4.24 9.20 5.89
CA GLY A 68 -3.51 7.94 6.06
C GLY A 68 -3.68 6.95 4.90
N LEU A 69 -4.61 7.22 3.98
CA LEU A 69 -4.83 6.45 2.76
C LEU A 69 -4.04 6.98 1.56
N ALA A 70 -3.30 8.09 1.71
CA ALA A 70 -2.43 8.59 0.65
C ALA A 70 -1.26 7.62 0.38
N PRO A 71 -0.69 7.63 -0.83
CA PRO A 71 0.55 6.93 -1.12
C PRO A 71 1.68 7.40 -0.19
N MET A 72 2.49 6.45 0.27
CA MET A 72 3.70 6.72 1.04
C MET A 72 4.87 7.01 0.12
N LEU A 73 5.97 7.57 0.65
CA LEU A 73 7.20 7.79 -0.13
C LEU A 73 7.70 6.49 -0.78
N THR A 74 7.57 5.37 -0.08
CA THR A 74 7.91 4.03 -0.58
C THR A 74 7.09 3.63 -1.81
N ASP A 75 5.83 4.04 -1.92
CA ASP A 75 5.00 3.75 -3.10
C ASP A 75 5.53 4.48 -4.34
N TYR A 76 6.16 5.65 -4.21
CA TYR A 76 6.80 6.35 -5.33
C TYR A 76 8.19 5.80 -5.69
N LEU A 77 8.93 5.32 -4.69
CA LEU A 77 10.27 4.72 -4.89
C LEU A 77 10.18 3.31 -5.46
N GLN A 78 9.15 2.57 -5.07
CA GLN A 78 8.86 1.22 -5.52
C GLN A 78 7.38 1.11 -5.92
N PRO A 79 6.99 1.72 -7.05
CA PRO A 79 5.62 1.69 -7.52
C PRO A 79 5.18 0.27 -7.86
N ARG A 80 3.87 0.07 -7.75
CA ARG A 80 3.25 -1.20 -8.08
C ARG A 80 3.24 -1.41 -9.58
N ASN A 81 3.23 -2.68 -9.99
CA ASN A 81 2.84 -3.00 -11.36
C ASN A 81 1.39 -2.59 -11.57
N ASP A 82 0.47 -3.16 -10.79
CA ASP A 82 -0.96 -2.91 -10.95
C ASP A 82 -1.37 -1.52 -10.46
N GLN A 83 -2.43 -0.98 -11.05
CA GLN A 83 -3.03 0.28 -10.63
C GLN A 83 -3.84 0.06 -9.34
N LEU A 84 -3.79 1.01 -8.42
CA LEU A 84 -4.66 1.05 -7.25
C LEU A 84 -5.33 2.43 -7.18
N LEU A 85 -6.65 2.45 -7.22
CA LEU A 85 -7.47 3.62 -6.98
C LEU A 85 -8.12 3.50 -5.59
N VAL A 86 -7.99 4.54 -4.77
CA VAL A 86 -8.61 4.62 -3.45
C VAL A 86 -9.65 5.74 -3.45
N GLU A 87 -10.89 5.42 -3.11
CA GLU A 87 -12.00 6.38 -3.08
C GLU A 87 -12.75 6.35 -1.75
N MET A 88 -13.07 7.54 -1.22
CA MET A 88 -13.87 7.67 -0.01
C MET A 88 -15.14 8.46 -0.27
N TYR A 89 -16.25 7.92 0.21
CA TYR A 89 -17.59 8.42 -0.01
C TYR A 89 -18.28 8.78 1.30
N GLN A 90 -18.97 9.91 1.31
CA GLN A 90 -19.98 10.22 2.31
C GLN A 90 -21.34 9.77 1.79
N GLY A 91 -21.98 8.82 2.49
CA GLY A 91 -23.23 8.22 2.04
C GLY A 91 -23.86 7.30 3.08
N SER A 92 -25.16 7.03 2.94
CA SER A 92 -25.83 6.01 3.75
C SER A 92 -25.88 4.68 3.01
N VAL A 93 -25.57 3.59 3.71
CA VAL A 93 -25.67 2.22 3.20
C VAL A 93 -27.09 1.79 2.84
N THR A 94 -28.10 2.59 3.20
CA THR A 94 -29.51 2.40 2.81
C THR A 94 -29.88 3.08 1.49
N GLN A 95 -28.96 3.85 0.89
CA GLN A 95 -29.14 4.55 -0.37
C GLN A 95 -28.32 3.86 -1.48
N ARG A 96 -28.90 3.82 -2.68
CA ARG A 96 -28.22 3.29 -3.87
C ARG A 96 -27.22 4.31 -4.39
N ASP A 97 -26.06 3.81 -4.80
CA ASP A 97 -25.07 4.56 -5.56
C ASP A 97 -24.53 3.70 -6.71
N ALA A 98 -24.69 4.18 -7.94
CA ALA A 98 -24.33 3.44 -9.14
C ALA A 98 -22.85 3.04 -9.21
N ARG A 99 -21.96 3.80 -8.53
CA ARG A 99 -20.51 3.53 -8.49
C ARG A 99 -20.14 2.32 -7.66
N LEU A 100 -21.01 1.87 -6.76
CA LEU A 100 -20.77 0.72 -5.88
C LEU A 100 -21.23 -0.62 -6.45
N ARG A 101 -21.67 -0.65 -7.71
CA ARG A 101 -21.99 -1.89 -8.42
C ARG A 101 -20.73 -2.61 -8.88
N GLY A 102 -20.79 -3.93 -8.96
CA GLY A 102 -19.74 -4.75 -9.56
C GLY A 102 -18.47 -4.87 -8.72
N PHE A 103 -18.58 -4.67 -7.41
CA PHE A 103 -17.50 -4.99 -6.46
C PHE A 103 -17.36 -6.50 -6.27
N ASP A 104 -16.13 -6.96 -6.06
CA ASP A 104 -15.87 -8.38 -5.80
C ASP A 104 -16.12 -8.71 -4.33
N LEU A 105 -15.81 -7.77 -3.44
CA LEU A 105 -16.00 -7.89 -2.01
C LEU A 105 -16.60 -6.61 -1.42
N ALA A 106 -17.68 -6.76 -0.66
CA ALA A 106 -18.15 -5.73 0.26
C ALA A 106 -17.94 -6.20 1.71
N THR A 107 -17.40 -5.34 2.56
CA THR A 107 -17.28 -5.56 4.01
C THR A 107 -18.23 -4.64 4.76
N SER A 108 -18.82 -5.15 5.83
CA SER A 108 -19.70 -4.43 6.75
C SER A 108 -19.37 -4.93 8.16
N ILE A 109 -18.35 -4.34 8.76
CA ILE A 109 -17.76 -4.84 10.02
C ILE A 109 -18.29 -4.01 11.19
N GLU A 110 -19.08 -4.63 12.06
CA GLU A 110 -19.74 -3.98 13.21
C GLU A 110 -20.52 -2.71 12.79
N LEU A 111 -21.43 -2.87 11.81
CA LEU A 111 -22.21 -1.77 11.24
C LEU A 111 -23.72 -1.95 11.47
N ILE A 112 -24.24 -3.16 11.21
CA ILE A 112 -25.69 -3.36 11.10
C ILE A 112 -26.43 -3.11 12.41
N GLU A 113 -25.78 -3.32 13.56
CA GLU A 113 -26.29 -3.03 14.91
C GLU A 113 -26.55 -1.55 15.17
N HIS A 114 -25.94 -0.65 14.38
CA HIS A 114 -26.18 0.79 14.46
C HIS A 114 -27.40 1.22 13.63
N LEU A 115 -27.96 0.32 12.81
CA LEU A 115 -29.13 0.56 11.97
C LEU A 115 -30.43 0.21 12.71
N THR A 116 -31.53 0.88 12.39
CA THR A 116 -32.85 0.38 12.81
C THR A 116 -33.18 -0.90 12.04
N LEU A 117 -34.07 -1.76 12.54
CA LEU A 117 -34.43 -3.00 11.83
C LEU A 117 -34.98 -2.71 10.41
N ALA A 118 -35.73 -1.61 10.23
CA ALA A 118 -36.21 -1.18 8.91
C ALA A 118 -35.08 -0.65 7.99
N ASP A 119 -33.98 -0.16 8.56
CA ASP A 119 -32.78 0.21 7.81
C ASP A 119 -31.93 -1.03 7.48
N VAL A 120 -31.96 -2.09 8.30
CA VAL A 120 -31.31 -3.38 7.99
C VAL A 120 -31.99 -4.06 6.79
N ASP A 121 -33.32 -3.99 6.69
CA ASP A 121 -34.03 -4.48 5.51
C ASP A 121 -33.59 -3.72 4.24
N ARG A 122 -33.52 -2.38 4.31
CA ARG A 122 -33.04 -1.54 3.21
C ARG A 122 -31.56 -1.77 2.87
N PHE A 123 -30.72 -1.93 3.88
CA PHE A 123 -29.32 -2.34 3.72
C PHE A 123 -29.23 -3.66 2.94
N SER A 124 -30.06 -4.63 3.30
CA SER A 124 -30.09 -5.93 2.63
C SER A 124 -30.46 -5.78 1.15
N GLU A 125 -31.51 -5.01 0.84
CA GLU A 125 -31.93 -4.71 -0.53
C GLU A 125 -30.85 -3.98 -1.35
N VAL A 126 -30.16 -3.00 -0.76
CA VAL A 126 -29.12 -2.22 -1.44
C VAL A 126 -27.87 -3.04 -1.66
N VAL A 127 -27.33 -3.71 -0.62
CA VAL A 127 -26.06 -4.42 -0.72
C VAL A 127 -26.21 -5.71 -1.52
N PHE A 128 -27.19 -6.55 -1.19
CA PHE A 128 -27.33 -7.87 -1.83
C PHE A 128 -28.18 -7.82 -3.11
N GLY A 129 -29.12 -6.88 -3.21
CA GLY A 129 -29.94 -6.70 -4.40
C GLY A 129 -29.30 -5.78 -5.44
N TYR A 130 -29.01 -4.54 -5.07
CA TYR A 130 -28.55 -3.52 -6.03
C TYR A 130 -27.04 -3.57 -6.31
N MET A 131 -26.19 -3.51 -5.28
CA MET A 131 -24.73 -3.59 -5.44
C MET A 131 -24.30 -4.97 -5.95
N SER A 132 -24.97 -6.02 -5.45
CA SER A 132 -24.80 -7.42 -5.85
C SER A 132 -23.32 -7.86 -5.93
N PRO A 133 -22.47 -7.62 -4.92
CA PRO A 133 -21.06 -7.98 -4.97
C PRO A 133 -20.85 -9.51 -4.99
N ALA A 134 -19.70 -9.99 -5.48
CA ALA A 134 -19.44 -11.42 -5.57
C ALA A 134 -19.38 -12.10 -4.18
N ALA A 135 -18.84 -11.40 -3.18
CA ALA A 135 -18.86 -11.79 -1.78
C ALA A 135 -19.22 -10.61 -0.86
N VAL A 136 -19.85 -10.91 0.28
CA VAL A 136 -20.11 -9.94 1.36
C VAL A 136 -19.65 -10.53 2.68
N ILE A 137 -18.91 -9.76 3.48
CA ILE A 137 -18.58 -10.12 4.86
C ILE A 137 -19.33 -9.18 5.79
N VAL A 138 -20.19 -9.74 6.64
CA VAL A 138 -20.92 -8.98 7.67
C VAL A 138 -20.49 -9.48 9.04
N SER A 139 -20.10 -8.57 9.93
CA SER A 139 -19.94 -8.88 11.35
C SER A 139 -20.87 -8.06 12.21
N THR A 140 -21.24 -8.60 13.36
CA THR A 140 -22.00 -7.91 14.40
C THR A 140 -21.75 -8.58 15.75
N PRO A 141 -21.97 -7.91 16.89
CA PRO A 141 -21.90 -8.51 18.20
C PRO A 141 -22.83 -9.72 18.36
N ASN A 142 -22.36 -10.74 19.08
CA ASN A 142 -23.21 -11.85 19.51
C ASN A 142 -23.72 -11.60 20.94
N TYR A 143 -25.01 -11.31 21.07
CA TYR A 143 -25.64 -11.02 22.36
C TYR A 143 -25.48 -12.15 23.39
N GLU A 144 -25.43 -13.41 22.95
CA GLU A 144 -25.29 -14.57 23.85
C GLU A 144 -23.94 -14.63 24.58
N PHE A 145 -22.94 -13.88 24.09
CA PHE A 145 -21.64 -13.74 24.73
C PHE A 145 -21.64 -12.70 25.86
N ASN A 146 -22.59 -11.76 25.86
CA ASN A 146 -22.64 -10.64 26.80
C ASN A 146 -22.60 -11.04 28.29
N PRO A 147 -23.22 -12.15 28.73
CA PRO A 147 -23.15 -12.58 30.13
C PRO A 147 -21.74 -12.85 30.64
N LEU A 148 -20.74 -12.97 29.76
CA LEU A 148 -19.34 -13.14 30.15
C LEU A 148 -18.66 -11.82 30.55
N PHE A 149 -19.26 -10.67 30.25
CA PHE A 149 -18.75 -9.35 30.62
C PHE A 149 -19.32 -8.95 32.00
N PRO A 150 -18.51 -8.92 33.07
CA PRO A 150 -19.03 -8.79 34.44
C PRO A 150 -19.73 -7.46 34.75
N ARG A 151 -19.44 -6.40 33.98
CA ARG A 151 -19.93 -5.04 34.18
C ARG A 151 -20.91 -4.57 33.12
N LEU A 152 -21.29 -5.45 32.20
CA LEU A 152 -22.14 -5.08 31.08
C LEU A 152 -23.62 -5.18 31.49
N ALA A 153 -24.36 -4.07 31.33
CA ALA A 153 -25.80 -4.02 31.47
C ALA A 153 -26.43 -3.56 30.15
N GLY A 154 -27.19 -4.45 29.50
CA GLY A 154 -27.80 -4.17 28.19
C GLY A 154 -26.86 -4.48 27.03
N PHE A 155 -26.77 -3.55 26.07
CA PHE A 155 -25.91 -3.65 24.89
C PHE A 155 -24.48 -3.19 25.22
N ARG A 156 -23.51 -3.73 24.49
CA ARG A 156 -22.07 -3.43 24.60
C ARG A 156 -21.75 -1.97 24.34
N HIS A 157 -22.59 -1.30 23.54
CA HIS A 157 -22.45 0.12 23.27
C HIS A 157 -23.80 0.83 23.28
N SER A 158 -23.78 2.09 23.70
CA SER A 158 -25.00 2.88 23.92
C SER A 158 -25.71 3.32 22.63
N ASP A 159 -24.99 3.34 21.50
CA ASP A 159 -25.56 3.69 20.21
C ASP A 159 -26.20 2.50 19.46
N HIS A 160 -25.95 1.26 19.92
CA HIS A 160 -26.50 0.04 19.33
C HIS A 160 -28.03 0.09 19.39
N LYS A 161 -28.68 -0.19 18.27
CA LYS A 161 -30.14 -0.29 18.17
C LYS A 161 -30.64 -1.68 18.54
N PHE A 162 -29.80 -2.68 18.33
CA PHE A 162 -30.05 -4.07 18.70
C PHE A 162 -28.71 -4.80 18.88
N GLU A 163 -28.75 -5.96 19.53
CA GLU A 163 -27.68 -6.95 19.48
C GLU A 163 -28.32 -8.31 19.29
N TRP A 164 -27.96 -8.99 18.21
CA TRP A 164 -28.59 -10.26 17.86
C TRP A 164 -27.94 -11.45 18.55
N THR A 165 -28.77 -12.40 18.93
CA THR A 165 -28.38 -13.78 19.20
C THR A 165 -27.89 -14.48 17.92
N ARG A 166 -27.25 -15.64 18.07
CA ARG A 166 -26.81 -16.45 16.92
C ARG A 166 -28.00 -16.89 16.06
N ALA A 167 -29.14 -17.16 16.69
CA ALA A 167 -30.36 -17.57 16.01
C ALA A 167 -30.96 -16.43 15.18
N GLU A 168 -31.03 -15.22 15.72
CA GLU A 168 -31.55 -14.04 15.00
C GLU A 168 -30.66 -13.66 13.82
N PHE A 169 -29.34 -13.59 14.03
CA PHE A 169 -28.39 -13.30 12.95
C PHE A 169 -28.44 -14.35 11.83
N LYS A 170 -28.51 -15.64 12.20
CA LYS A 170 -28.66 -16.73 11.23
C LYS A 170 -29.98 -16.65 10.47
N SER A 171 -31.08 -16.33 11.15
CA SER A 171 -32.40 -16.18 10.52
C SER A 171 -32.40 -15.07 9.48
N TRP A 172 -31.88 -13.89 9.83
CA TRP A 172 -31.73 -12.77 8.90
C TRP A 172 -30.84 -13.13 7.71
N ALA A 173 -29.64 -13.68 7.96
CA ALA A 173 -28.70 -14.04 6.90
C ALA A 173 -29.26 -15.10 5.93
N LEU A 174 -30.00 -16.10 6.44
CA LEU A 174 -30.66 -17.09 5.60
C LEU A 174 -31.80 -16.48 4.77
N LYS A 175 -32.55 -15.53 5.32
CA LYS A 175 -33.55 -14.78 4.56
C LYS A 175 -32.89 -13.99 3.41
N VAL A 176 -31.80 -13.28 3.68
CA VAL A 176 -31.02 -12.56 2.65
C VAL A 176 -30.57 -13.50 1.52
N CYS A 177 -30.09 -14.70 1.87
CA CYS A 177 -29.69 -15.72 0.91
C CYS A 177 -30.83 -16.14 -0.02
N VAL A 178 -32.02 -16.38 0.53
CA VAL A 178 -33.22 -16.77 -0.24
C VAL A 178 -33.68 -15.64 -1.14
N ASP A 179 -33.70 -14.41 -0.64
CA ASP A 179 -34.25 -13.26 -1.36
C ASP A 179 -33.33 -12.78 -2.49
N HIS A 180 -32.01 -12.88 -2.31
CA HIS A 180 -31.01 -12.28 -3.21
C HIS A 180 -30.09 -13.27 -3.93
N GLY A 181 -30.24 -14.58 -3.71
CA GLY A 181 -29.45 -15.60 -4.43
C GLY A 181 -28.00 -15.71 -3.95
N TYR A 182 -27.81 -15.72 -2.64
CA TYR A 182 -26.52 -15.96 -1.99
C TYR A 182 -26.52 -17.30 -1.25
N GLN A 183 -25.33 -17.82 -0.95
CA GLN A 183 -25.10 -18.80 0.10
C GLN A 183 -24.30 -18.15 1.22
N VAL A 184 -24.42 -18.65 2.44
CA VAL A 184 -23.76 -18.08 3.62
C VAL A 184 -23.03 -19.12 4.44
N GLU A 185 -21.83 -18.75 4.89
CA GLU A 185 -21.04 -19.47 5.89
C GLU A 185 -20.97 -18.65 7.18
N PHE A 186 -21.23 -19.30 8.32
CA PHE A 186 -21.21 -18.65 9.64
C PHE A 186 -19.92 -18.99 10.38
N THR A 187 -19.30 -17.97 10.95
CA THR A 187 -18.09 -18.07 11.78
C THR A 187 -18.07 -16.92 12.79
N GLY A 188 -16.93 -16.62 13.39
CA GLY A 188 -16.78 -15.47 14.27
C GLY A 188 -15.36 -15.35 14.83
N VAL A 189 -15.14 -14.30 15.61
CA VAL A 189 -13.88 -14.00 16.30
C VAL A 189 -14.11 -13.72 17.77
N GLY A 190 -13.05 -13.77 18.57
CA GLY A 190 -13.14 -13.70 20.03
C GLY A 190 -13.72 -14.98 20.62
N ARG A 191 -12.88 -16.01 20.71
CA ARG A 191 -13.27 -17.28 21.35
C ARG A 191 -13.62 -17.05 22.83
N ALA A 192 -14.64 -17.76 23.29
CA ALA A 192 -14.99 -17.79 24.69
C ALA A 192 -13.89 -18.48 25.52
N PRO A 193 -13.85 -18.23 26.83
CA PRO A 193 -13.00 -18.99 27.74
C PRO A 193 -13.22 -20.51 27.61
N PRO A 194 -12.19 -21.34 27.90
CA PRO A 194 -12.30 -22.79 27.82
C PRO A 194 -13.55 -23.34 28.53
N GLY A 195 -14.26 -24.25 27.86
CA GLY A 195 -15.48 -24.87 28.38
C GLY A 195 -16.78 -24.07 28.19
N GLN A 196 -16.72 -22.85 27.65
CA GLN A 196 -17.93 -22.02 27.43
C GLN A 196 -18.27 -21.79 25.95
N GLN A 197 -17.38 -22.17 25.02
CA GLN A 197 -17.51 -21.90 23.58
C GLN A 197 -18.81 -22.43 22.97
N GLU A 198 -19.22 -23.66 23.29
CA GLU A 198 -20.46 -24.24 22.73
C GLU A 198 -21.71 -23.49 23.23
N ARG A 199 -21.68 -23.09 24.51
CA ARG A 199 -22.78 -22.38 25.16
C ARG A 199 -22.99 -21.00 24.56
N VAL A 200 -21.93 -20.19 24.41
CA VAL A 200 -22.08 -18.77 24.03
C VAL A 200 -21.66 -18.45 22.61
N GLY A 201 -20.83 -19.28 21.97
CA GLY A 201 -20.25 -19.01 20.65
C GLY A 201 -19.10 -18.00 20.66
N PHE A 202 -18.88 -17.33 19.54
CA PHE A 202 -17.89 -16.27 19.38
C PHE A 202 -18.40 -14.93 19.92
N CYS A 203 -17.50 -14.02 20.28
CA CYS A 203 -17.83 -12.69 20.78
C CYS A 203 -18.43 -11.78 19.69
N SER A 204 -17.79 -11.73 18.51
CA SER A 204 -18.37 -11.18 17.28
C SER A 204 -18.70 -12.35 16.35
N GLN A 205 -19.91 -12.39 15.85
CA GLN A 205 -20.36 -13.36 14.85
C GLN A 205 -20.18 -12.79 13.46
N ILE A 206 -19.81 -13.64 12.50
CA ILE A 206 -19.48 -13.26 11.13
C ILE A 206 -20.26 -14.15 10.17
N ALA A 207 -20.87 -13.54 9.16
CA ALA A 207 -21.45 -14.23 8.02
C ALA A 207 -20.68 -13.86 6.75
N VAL A 208 -20.21 -14.87 6.03
CA VAL A 208 -19.57 -14.71 4.72
C VAL A 208 -20.54 -15.18 3.67
N PHE A 209 -21.02 -14.25 2.86
CA PHE A 209 -21.96 -14.52 1.79
C PHE A 209 -21.20 -14.66 0.47
N HIS A 210 -21.56 -15.65 -0.31
CA HIS A 210 -21.08 -15.85 -1.67
C HIS A 210 -22.25 -15.84 -2.64
N ARG A 211 -22.18 -15.03 -3.68
CA ARG A 211 -23.23 -14.96 -4.70
C ARG A 211 -23.27 -16.30 -5.45
N LEU A 212 -24.45 -16.90 -5.59
CA LEU A 212 -24.61 -18.13 -6.35
C LEU A 212 -24.50 -17.81 -7.85
N GLY A 213 -23.37 -18.18 -8.47
CA GLY A 213 -23.19 -18.06 -9.91
C GLY A 213 -24.16 -19.00 -10.64
N GLY A 214 -25.05 -18.47 -11.50
CA GLY A 214 -26.06 -19.31 -12.17
C GLY A 214 -27.31 -18.60 -12.69
N ARG A 215 -27.38 -17.28 -12.59
CA ARG A 215 -28.29 -16.46 -13.36
C ARG A 215 -27.43 -15.31 -13.89
N GLU A 216 -27.24 -15.18 -15.21
CA GLU A 216 -28.03 -14.13 -15.88
C GLU A 216 -29.33 -13.97 -15.11
N VAL A 217 -29.31 -13.13 -14.08
CA VAL A 217 -30.55 -12.54 -13.62
C VAL A 217 -30.92 -11.77 -14.87
N CYS A 218 -31.84 -12.38 -15.64
CA CYS A 218 -32.37 -11.90 -16.91
C CYS A 218 -32.24 -10.39 -16.88
N ASN A 219 -31.57 -9.75 -17.84
CA ASN A 219 -31.51 -8.29 -17.98
C ASN A 219 -32.69 -7.56 -17.32
N VAL A 220 -32.59 -7.41 -16.00
CA VAL A 220 -33.28 -6.46 -15.16
C VAL A 220 -32.15 -5.56 -14.63
N PHE A 221 -31.13 -5.32 -15.47
CA PHE A 221 -31.01 -3.96 -15.97
C PHE A 221 -32.34 -3.58 -16.63
N ARG A 222 -33.38 -3.42 -15.79
CA ARG A 222 -34.42 -2.47 -16.10
C ARG A 222 -33.61 -1.22 -16.34
N ASP A 223 -33.92 -0.60 -17.45
CA ASP A 223 -33.53 0.75 -17.79
C ASP A 223 -33.93 1.64 -16.60
N ASP A 224 -33.15 1.61 -15.52
CA ASP A 224 -33.29 2.47 -14.36
C ASP A 224 -32.65 3.75 -14.86
N ALA A 225 -33.47 4.56 -15.53
CA ALA A 225 -33.17 5.93 -15.95
C ALA A 225 -32.87 6.87 -14.75
N ASP A 226 -32.41 6.32 -13.64
CA ASP A 226 -32.08 6.97 -12.38
C ASP A 226 -30.92 6.19 -11.72
N ASP A 227 -29.78 6.13 -12.41
CA ASP A 227 -28.48 5.77 -11.79
C ASP A 227 -28.15 6.86 -10.77
N ALA A 228 -28.75 6.76 -9.59
CA ALA A 228 -28.60 7.73 -8.52
C ALA A 228 -27.15 7.76 -8.04
N LEU A 229 -26.51 8.93 -8.13
CA LEU A 229 -25.22 9.21 -7.53
C LEU A 229 -25.44 9.87 -6.17
N SER A 230 -26.01 9.11 -5.24
CA SER A 230 -26.44 9.63 -3.94
C SER A 230 -25.28 10.05 -3.05
N TYR A 231 -24.09 9.47 -3.25
CA TYR A 231 -22.95 9.70 -2.36
C TYR A 231 -22.13 10.90 -2.79
N THR A 232 -21.56 11.60 -1.80
CA THR A 232 -20.58 12.66 -2.07
C THR A 232 -19.19 12.04 -2.05
N LEU A 233 -18.45 12.14 -3.16
CA LEU A 233 -17.04 11.76 -3.20
C LEU A 233 -16.23 12.77 -2.37
N LEU A 234 -15.54 12.29 -1.34
CA LEU A 234 -14.74 13.13 -0.45
C LEU A 234 -13.25 13.09 -0.77
N TYR A 235 -12.78 11.95 -1.29
CA TYR A 235 -11.37 11.67 -1.51
C TYR A 235 -11.24 10.68 -2.66
N SER A 236 -10.26 10.90 -3.54
CA SER A 236 -9.93 10.00 -4.64
C SER A 236 -8.43 10.13 -4.91
N GLU A 237 -7.70 9.03 -4.78
CA GLU A 237 -6.26 8.99 -5.05
C GLU A 237 -5.92 7.81 -5.95
N ASN A 238 -5.14 8.11 -6.98
CA ASN A 238 -4.51 7.10 -7.82
C ASN A 238 -3.09 6.86 -7.32
N TYR A 239 -2.81 5.62 -6.92
CA TYR A 239 -1.48 5.23 -6.48
C TYR A 239 -0.50 5.21 -7.66
N PRO A 240 0.78 5.53 -7.41
CA PRO A 240 1.80 5.44 -8.43
C PRO A 240 1.92 4.00 -8.93
N SER A 241 1.92 3.86 -10.26
CA SER A 241 1.99 2.57 -10.95
C SER A 241 3.00 2.65 -12.08
N LEU A 242 3.69 1.54 -12.35
CA LEU A 242 4.62 1.39 -13.47
C LEU A 242 3.92 1.36 -14.84
N HIS A 243 2.58 1.31 -14.88
CA HIS A 243 1.82 1.55 -16.12
C HIS A 243 1.84 3.03 -16.56
N ASP A 244 2.13 3.96 -15.65
CA ASP A 244 2.32 5.36 -16.01
C ASP A 244 3.76 5.56 -16.53
N ASN A 245 3.88 6.01 -17.78
CA ASN A 245 5.18 6.21 -18.44
C ASN A 245 6.09 7.19 -17.69
N ASN A 246 5.56 8.22 -17.04
CA ASN A 246 6.35 9.20 -16.29
C ASN A 246 6.91 8.56 -15.02
N ILE A 247 6.09 7.76 -14.33
CA ILE A 247 6.51 7.04 -13.12
C ILE A 247 7.54 5.97 -13.50
N LEU A 248 7.28 5.20 -14.55
CA LEU A 248 8.21 4.21 -15.09
C LEU A 248 9.57 4.84 -15.43
N GLN A 249 9.56 5.94 -16.19
CA GLN A 249 10.78 6.64 -16.59
C GLN A 249 11.54 7.17 -15.37
N ARG A 250 10.84 7.77 -14.40
CA ARG A 250 11.45 8.27 -13.17
C ARG A 250 12.12 7.15 -12.35
N VAL A 251 11.43 6.03 -12.14
CA VAL A 251 11.99 4.87 -11.43
C VAL A 251 13.18 4.30 -12.17
N LEU A 252 13.09 4.20 -13.49
CA LEU A 252 14.18 3.70 -14.34
C LEU A 252 15.41 4.61 -14.25
N VAL A 253 15.25 5.92 -14.33
CA VAL A 253 16.33 6.90 -14.21
C VAL A 253 16.99 6.80 -12.84
N MET A 254 16.20 6.74 -11.76
CA MET A 254 16.73 6.58 -10.40
C MET A 254 17.57 5.30 -10.27
N GLU A 255 17.08 4.18 -10.81
CA GLU A 255 17.80 2.90 -10.79
C GLU A 255 19.10 2.98 -11.60
N VAL A 256 19.06 3.58 -12.80
CA VAL A 256 20.23 3.77 -13.67
C VAL A 256 21.29 4.63 -12.99
N LEU A 257 20.92 5.78 -12.42
CA LEU A 257 21.85 6.68 -11.76
C LEU A 257 22.45 6.03 -10.50
N TYR A 258 21.64 5.34 -9.70
CA TYR A 258 22.11 4.60 -8.53
C TYR A 258 23.17 3.57 -8.93
N TRP A 259 22.88 2.70 -9.90
CA TRP A 259 23.83 1.67 -10.31
C TRP A 259 25.06 2.21 -11.01
N ALA A 260 24.92 3.27 -11.82
CA ALA A 260 26.07 3.93 -12.43
C ALA A 260 27.02 4.47 -11.35
N GLU A 261 26.47 5.09 -10.30
CA GLU A 261 27.27 5.61 -9.17
C GLU A 261 27.91 4.48 -8.35
N GLN A 262 27.20 3.37 -8.11
CA GLN A 262 27.77 2.19 -7.45
C GLN A 262 28.92 1.55 -8.25
N LEU A 263 28.82 1.53 -9.58
CA LEU A 263 29.89 1.05 -10.45
C LEU A 263 31.08 2.03 -10.46
N ARG A 264 30.81 3.34 -10.45
CA ARG A 264 31.85 4.38 -10.33
C ARG A 264 32.65 4.24 -9.03
N ARG A 265 31.97 4.10 -7.88
CA ARG A 265 32.63 3.99 -6.57
C ARG A 265 33.58 2.81 -6.49
N ARG A 266 33.12 1.63 -6.92
CA ARG A 266 33.95 0.42 -6.99
C ARG A 266 35.19 0.61 -7.85
N TRP A 267 35.08 1.30 -8.99
CA TRP A 267 36.24 1.61 -9.83
C TRP A 267 37.24 2.54 -9.16
N VAL A 268 36.76 3.58 -8.47
CA VAL A 268 37.65 4.51 -7.76
C VAL A 268 38.40 3.78 -6.64
N GLU A 269 37.71 2.94 -5.87
CA GLU A 269 38.31 2.09 -4.82
C GLU A 269 39.38 1.12 -5.39
N GLU A 270 39.10 0.49 -6.52
CA GLU A 270 40.05 -0.40 -7.22
C GLU A 270 41.26 0.35 -7.82
N GLU A 271 41.09 1.59 -8.30
CA GLU A 271 42.18 2.41 -8.84
C GLU A 271 43.08 3.03 -7.76
N THR A 272 42.52 3.35 -6.59
CA THR A 272 43.22 4.03 -5.50
C THR A 272 43.99 3.09 -4.58
N GLY A 273 43.77 1.78 -4.67
CA GLY A 273 44.65 0.76 -4.06
C GLY A 273 44.75 0.82 -2.53
N GLN A 274 43.75 1.38 -1.84
CA GLN A 274 43.62 1.24 -0.39
C GLN A 274 42.75 0.02 -0.07
N GLY A 275 43.41 -1.12 0.16
CA GLY A 275 42.81 -2.15 0.99
C GLY A 275 42.76 -1.63 2.42
N ASP A 276 41.62 -1.08 2.83
CA ASP A 276 41.33 -0.83 4.24
C ASP A 276 40.86 -2.14 4.88
N ASP A 277 41.83 -2.87 5.44
CA ASP A 277 41.60 -3.83 6.51
C ASP A 277 41.15 -3.05 7.77
N ALA A 278 39.87 -2.65 7.86
CA ALA A 278 39.21 -2.32 9.12
C ALA A 278 37.70 -2.06 8.94
N ASP A 279 36.89 -3.10 9.07
CA ASP A 279 35.85 -3.15 10.10
C ASP A 279 35.13 -4.49 10.05
N THR A 280 35.49 -5.37 10.98
CA THR A 280 34.67 -6.53 11.34
C THR A 280 33.71 -6.09 12.44
N PRO A 281 32.40 -6.00 12.23
CA PRO A 281 31.47 -5.84 13.33
C PRO A 281 31.42 -7.16 14.10
N ALA A 282 31.68 -7.07 15.40
CA ALA A 282 31.61 -8.19 16.33
C ALA A 282 30.26 -8.94 16.19
N GLU A 283 30.36 -10.26 16.16
CA GLU A 283 29.23 -11.19 16.18
C GLU A 283 28.33 -10.92 17.40
N GLY A 284 27.12 -10.44 17.12
CA GLY A 284 25.98 -10.53 18.02
C GLY A 284 25.03 -11.59 17.48
N GLU A 285 24.82 -12.64 18.26
CA GLU A 285 23.96 -13.78 17.92
C GLU A 285 22.52 -13.33 17.60
N GLY A 286 22.02 -13.67 16.40
CA GLY A 286 20.63 -13.44 16.04
C GLY A 286 20.31 -13.64 14.56
N GLU A 287 19.80 -14.83 14.25
CA GLU A 287 18.82 -15.13 13.18
C GLU A 287 19.35 -15.53 11.77
N GLU A 288 19.06 -16.81 11.49
CA GLU A 288 19.56 -17.66 10.43
C GLU A 288 18.60 -17.67 9.24
N TRP A 289 18.47 -16.57 8.48
CA TRP A 289 17.69 -16.57 7.21
C TRP A 289 18.25 -15.71 6.06
N HIS A 290 19.48 -15.17 6.14
CA HIS A 290 20.06 -14.33 5.06
C HIS A 290 21.37 -14.84 4.43
N ARG A 291 22.03 -15.85 5.00
CA ARG A 291 23.42 -16.22 4.65
C ARG A 291 23.60 -16.84 3.26
N ALA A 292 22.54 -17.36 2.63
CA ALA A 292 22.65 -17.97 1.30
C ALA A 292 22.57 -16.97 0.14
N SER A 293 22.00 -15.78 0.35
CA SER A 293 21.84 -14.74 -0.69
C SER A 293 23.08 -13.84 -0.78
N GLU A 294 23.72 -13.54 0.35
CA GLU A 294 24.93 -12.71 0.42
C GLU A 294 26.14 -13.39 -0.22
N GLN A 295 26.30 -14.70 -0.01
CA GLN A 295 27.40 -15.47 -0.62
C GLN A 295 27.27 -15.61 -2.15
N HIS A 296 26.05 -15.54 -2.69
CA HIS A 296 25.82 -15.53 -4.13
C HIS A 296 26.11 -14.14 -4.74
N LEU A 297 25.81 -13.06 -4.01
CA LEU A 297 26.12 -11.68 -4.38
C LEU A 297 27.64 -11.42 -4.40
N GLU A 298 28.38 -11.86 -3.39
CA GLU A 298 29.84 -11.67 -3.32
C GLU A 298 30.60 -12.39 -4.45
N MET A 299 30.09 -13.54 -4.91
CA MET A 299 30.72 -14.32 -5.98
C MET A 299 30.43 -13.74 -7.37
N GLU A 300 29.24 -13.16 -7.57
CA GLU A 300 28.90 -12.39 -8.78
C GLU A 300 29.63 -11.04 -8.82
N GLU A 301 29.83 -10.39 -7.67
CA GLU A 301 30.61 -9.14 -7.52
C GLU A 301 32.05 -9.29 -7.99
N LYS A 302 32.76 -10.37 -7.62
CA LYS A 302 34.14 -10.61 -8.10
C LYS A 302 34.23 -10.85 -9.61
N GLN A 303 33.16 -11.37 -10.24
CA GLN A 303 33.07 -11.53 -11.69
C GLN A 303 32.68 -10.24 -12.42
N THR A 304 32.09 -9.24 -11.74
CA THR A 304 31.77 -7.93 -12.31
C THR A 304 33.00 -7.06 -12.53
N ALA A 305 33.93 -7.01 -11.57
CA ALA A 305 35.18 -6.25 -11.66
C ALA A 305 36.08 -6.70 -12.83
N ALA A 306 36.18 -8.02 -13.06
CA ALA A 306 36.99 -8.58 -14.14
C ALA A 306 36.46 -8.25 -15.55
N ALA A 307 35.15 -8.04 -15.70
CA ALA A 307 34.52 -7.71 -17.00
C ALA A 307 34.67 -6.22 -17.36
N MET A 308 34.75 -5.34 -16.36
CA MET A 308 34.94 -3.90 -16.54
C MET A 308 36.32 -3.53 -17.09
N LYS A 309 37.33 -4.36 -16.82
CA LYS A 309 38.70 -4.20 -17.32
C LYS A 309 38.84 -4.22 -18.86
N ASN A 310 37.82 -4.71 -19.58
CA ASN A 310 37.84 -4.90 -21.04
C ASN A 310 36.88 -3.98 -21.83
N LEU A 311 36.14 -3.07 -21.18
CA LEU A 311 34.99 -2.38 -21.80
C LEU A 311 34.95 -0.85 -21.63
N VAL A 312 35.97 -0.23 -21.04
CA VAL A 312 36.03 1.23 -20.88
C VAL A 312 36.96 1.82 -21.94
N GLU A 313 36.39 2.55 -22.90
CA GLU A 313 37.15 3.44 -23.78
C GLU A 313 37.31 4.81 -23.10
N HIS A 314 38.54 5.31 -23.03
CA HIS A 314 38.83 6.69 -22.70
C HIS A 314 38.30 7.58 -23.83
N GLN A 315 37.32 8.44 -23.54
CA GLN A 315 36.98 9.55 -24.43
C GLN A 315 37.49 10.85 -23.82
N ASP A 316 38.63 11.31 -24.33
CA ASP A 316 39.05 12.70 -24.21
C ASP A 316 38.13 13.53 -25.11
N VAL A 317 37.32 14.40 -24.51
CA VAL A 317 36.51 15.36 -25.28
C VAL A 317 37.44 16.49 -25.72
N GLU A 318 38.01 16.40 -26.92
CA GLU A 318 38.71 17.50 -27.58
C GLU A 318 37.70 18.54 -28.08
N ASP A 319 37.66 19.71 -27.42
CA ASP A 319 37.10 20.93 -28.02
C ASP A 319 38.04 21.43 -29.13
N GLY A 320 37.44 21.82 -30.26
CA GLY A 320 38.11 21.93 -31.55
C GLY A 320 39.14 23.06 -31.73
N GLU A 321 40.03 22.77 -32.68
CA GLU A 321 40.89 23.65 -33.48
C GLU A 321 41.86 24.61 -32.77
N LEU A 322 43.12 24.18 -32.65
CA LEU A 322 44.28 25.08 -32.73
C LEU A 322 45.43 24.41 -33.50
N PHE A 323 45.66 24.92 -34.71
CA PHE A 323 46.81 24.59 -35.56
C PHE A 323 48.13 24.93 -34.85
N TRP A 324 49.05 23.97 -34.73
CA TRP A 324 50.41 24.26 -34.26
C TRP A 324 51.34 24.57 -35.44
N THR A 325 51.56 25.87 -35.71
CA THR A 325 52.86 26.35 -36.22
C THR A 325 53.73 26.77 -35.05
N GLY A 326 54.99 26.35 -35.07
CA GLY A 326 55.88 26.32 -33.90
C GLY A 326 56.12 27.65 -33.19
N GLY A 327 56.35 27.54 -31.89
CA GLY A 327 56.78 28.65 -31.03
C GLY A 327 56.65 28.27 -29.57
N GLN A 328 57.75 28.40 -28.82
CA GLN A 328 57.82 28.20 -27.38
C GLN A 328 56.77 29.03 -26.63
N GLY A 329 56.03 28.43 -25.70
CA GLY A 329 55.12 29.19 -24.84
C GLY A 329 54.33 28.30 -23.88
N GLN A 330 54.68 28.38 -22.60
CA GLN A 330 53.88 28.17 -21.40
C GLN A 330 52.89 27.00 -21.28
N GLN A 331 53.27 26.12 -20.37
CA GLN A 331 52.47 25.20 -19.57
C GLN A 331 51.22 25.88 -18.98
N GLU A 332 50.04 25.54 -19.49
CA GLU A 332 48.77 25.74 -18.78
C GLU A 332 48.21 24.38 -18.34
N SER A 333 48.07 24.24 -17.03
CA SER A 333 47.57 23.08 -16.33
C SER A 333 46.05 23.01 -16.49
N GLY A 334 45.57 22.35 -17.55
CA GLY A 334 44.16 22.00 -17.69
C GLY A 334 43.80 20.87 -16.72
N ARG A 335 42.98 21.15 -15.70
CA ARG A 335 42.31 20.10 -14.91
C ARG A 335 41.44 19.28 -15.87
N LEU A 336 41.93 18.11 -16.32
CA LEU A 336 41.08 17.13 -16.99
C LEU A 336 39.93 16.81 -16.04
N ARG A 337 38.68 17.13 -16.44
CA ARG A 337 37.50 16.59 -15.76
C ARG A 337 37.51 15.10 -16.01
N ARG A 338 37.93 14.30 -15.03
CA ARG A 338 37.79 12.85 -15.10
C ARG A 338 36.29 12.57 -15.17
N CYS A 339 35.84 11.98 -16.26
CA CYS A 339 34.46 11.57 -16.45
C CYS A 339 34.46 10.05 -16.51
N VAL A 340 33.60 9.43 -15.71
CA VAL A 340 33.43 7.99 -15.70
C VAL A 340 32.27 7.65 -16.63
N SER A 341 32.57 6.87 -17.67
CA SER A 341 31.59 6.38 -18.63
C SER A 341 31.15 4.97 -18.25
N VAL A 342 29.85 4.80 -17.96
CA VAL A 342 29.26 3.51 -17.59
C VAL A 342 28.37 3.02 -18.75
N PRO A 343 28.75 1.95 -19.48
CA PRO A 343 27.97 1.46 -20.61
C PRO A 343 26.56 1.01 -20.21
N LEU A 344 25.54 1.41 -21.00
CA LEU A 344 24.16 0.99 -20.81
C LEU A 344 24.01 -0.53 -20.93
N SER A 345 24.82 -1.19 -21.75
CA SER A 345 24.85 -2.65 -21.87
C SER A 345 25.25 -3.33 -20.56
N VAL A 346 26.18 -2.72 -19.81
CA VAL A 346 26.60 -3.21 -18.49
C VAL A 346 25.48 -3.01 -17.48
N LEU A 347 24.89 -1.81 -17.41
CA LEU A 347 23.74 -1.53 -16.53
C LEU A 347 22.55 -2.46 -16.82
N TRP A 348 22.22 -2.67 -18.09
CA TRP A 348 21.09 -3.52 -18.49
C TRP A 348 21.33 -5.00 -18.18
N SER A 349 22.56 -5.50 -18.40
CA SER A 349 22.89 -6.92 -18.17
C SER A 349 23.13 -7.26 -16.69
N ARG A 350 23.64 -6.31 -15.90
CA ARG A 350 24.03 -6.54 -14.50
C ARG A 350 22.96 -6.15 -13.50
N CYS A 351 21.95 -5.36 -13.90
CA CYS A 351 20.90 -4.90 -13.00
C CYS A 351 19.53 -5.48 -13.45
N PRO A 352 19.02 -6.55 -12.81
CA PRO A 352 17.76 -7.20 -13.19
C PRO A 352 16.56 -6.24 -13.21
N LYS A 353 16.56 -5.23 -12.34
CA LYS A 353 15.49 -4.23 -12.29
C LYS A 353 15.51 -3.29 -13.49
N ILE A 354 16.69 -2.85 -13.94
CA ILE A 354 16.82 -2.01 -15.15
C ILE A 354 16.36 -2.80 -16.38
N SER A 355 16.76 -4.07 -16.51
CA SER A 355 16.31 -4.91 -17.62
C SER A 355 14.82 -5.20 -17.58
N ALA A 356 14.24 -5.46 -16.40
CA ALA A 356 12.80 -5.65 -16.24
C ALA A 356 11.99 -4.40 -16.61
N LEU A 357 12.40 -3.21 -16.13
CA LEU A 357 11.69 -1.95 -16.38
C LEU A 357 11.80 -1.49 -17.83
N SER A 358 12.98 -1.66 -18.45
CA SER A 358 13.21 -1.23 -19.83
C SER A 358 12.79 -2.27 -20.87
N GLY A 359 12.80 -3.56 -20.55
CA GLY A 359 12.50 -4.68 -21.45
C GLY A 359 13.52 -4.94 -22.56
N SER A 360 14.22 -3.90 -23.04
CA SER A 360 15.30 -4.02 -24.03
C SER A 360 16.29 -2.86 -23.90
N LEU A 361 17.53 -3.07 -24.35
CA LEU A 361 18.57 -2.03 -24.36
C LEU A 361 18.18 -0.82 -25.23
N GLY A 362 17.49 -1.05 -26.35
CA GLY A 362 17.01 0.03 -27.21
C GLY A 362 15.95 0.90 -26.52
N ASN A 363 15.05 0.27 -25.75
CA ASN A 363 14.06 1.01 -24.97
C ASN A 363 14.69 1.72 -23.77
N LEU A 364 15.68 1.11 -23.11
CA LEU A 364 16.47 1.76 -22.05
C LEU A 364 17.06 3.08 -22.57
N ARG A 365 17.80 3.02 -23.69
CA ARG A 365 18.38 4.21 -24.31
C ARG A 365 17.31 5.26 -24.62
N ARG A 366 16.19 4.86 -25.24
CA ARG A 366 15.09 5.76 -25.58
C ARG A 366 14.51 6.46 -24.35
N LEU A 367 14.31 5.74 -23.25
CA LEU A 367 13.73 6.29 -22.01
C LEU A 367 14.69 7.22 -21.26
N LEU A 368 16.00 7.11 -21.49
CA LEU A 368 17.01 7.98 -20.89
C LEU A 368 17.35 9.20 -21.76
N THR A 369 17.03 9.15 -23.06
CA THR A 369 17.35 10.24 -23.99
C THR A 369 16.56 11.49 -23.61
N ASP A 370 17.23 12.65 -23.63
CA ASP A 370 16.68 13.96 -23.27
C ASP A 370 16.16 14.10 -21.82
N HIS A 371 16.47 13.16 -20.93
CA HIS A 371 16.14 13.30 -19.51
C HIS A 371 17.11 14.28 -18.83
N PRO A 372 16.62 15.31 -18.11
CA PRO A 372 17.47 16.40 -17.58
C PRO A 372 18.57 15.93 -16.63
N ASP A 373 18.29 14.88 -15.85
CA ASP A 373 19.21 14.35 -14.84
C ASP A 373 20.22 13.32 -15.39
N VAL A 374 20.12 12.93 -16.66
CA VAL A 374 20.96 11.89 -17.25
C VAL A 374 21.79 12.45 -18.39
N LYS A 375 23.11 12.39 -18.24
CA LYS A 375 24.06 12.71 -19.32
C LYS A 375 24.46 11.43 -20.03
N LEU A 376 24.15 11.32 -21.31
CA LEU A 376 24.56 10.20 -22.15
C LEU A 376 25.78 10.57 -23.01
N SER A 377 26.55 9.56 -23.40
CA SER A 377 27.60 9.68 -24.42
C SER A 377 27.02 10.15 -25.76
N GLN A 378 27.88 10.67 -26.66
CA GLN A 378 27.45 11.21 -27.95
C GLN A 378 26.71 10.17 -28.81
N ASP A 379 27.13 8.91 -28.73
CA ASP A 379 26.49 7.78 -29.41
C ASP A 379 25.31 7.19 -28.61
N GLY A 380 25.00 7.72 -27.42
CA GLY A 380 23.93 7.31 -26.52
C GLY A 380 24.10 5.92 -25.91
N SER A 381 25.31 5.36 -25.89
CA SER A 381 25.58 4.00 -25.41
C SER A 381 26.01 3.91 -23.94
N ALA A 382 26.36 5.01 -23.30
CA ALA A 382 26.84 5.06 -21.91
C ALA A 382 26.28 6.25 -21.12
N VAL A 383 26.18 6.10 -19.80
CA VAL A 383 25.89 7.18 -18.84
C VAL A 383 27.21 7.80 -18.38
N LEU A 384 27.27 9.13 -18.38
CA LEU A 384 28.45 9.90 -18.00
C LEU A 384 28.29 10.47 -16.59
N LEU A 385 29.24 10.14 -15.72
CA LEU A 385 29.32 10.65 -14.35
C LEU A 385 30.54 11.57 -14.20
N ASN A 386 30.36 12.72 -13.57
CA ASN A 386 31.45 13.65 -13.30
C ASN A 386 32.17 13.27 -12.00
N ASP A 387 33.51 13.31 -12.01
CA ASP A 387 34.35 13.05 -10.84
C ASP A 387 34.48 14.28 -9.92
N GLN A 388 33.37 14.95 -9.62
CA GLN A 388 33.38 15.94 -8.55
C GLN A 388 33.22 15.19 -7.23
N GLU A 389 34.30 15.14 -6.45
CA GLU A 389 34.20 15.17 -5.00
C GLU A 389 33.14 16.24 -4.67
N GLN A 390 32.06 15.83 -3.99
CA GLN A 390 31.24 16.79 -3.27
C GLN A 390 32.15 17.38 -2.18
N GLU A 391 32.86 18.46 -2.50
CA GLU A 391 33.23 19.41 -1.46
C GLU A 391 31.93 19.82 -0.78
N GLU A 392 31.88 19.64 0.53
CA GLU A 392 30.75 19.99 1.37
C GLU A 392 30.30 21.42 1.09
N ASP A 393 29.14 21.63 0.46
CA ASP A 393 28.36 22.84 0.66
C ASP A 393 27.74 22.76 2.07
N ARG A 394 28.59 22.93 3.09
CA ARG A 394 28.18 23.57 4.34
C ARG A 394 28.19 25.07 4.07
N ASP A 395 27.08 25.70 4.45
CA ASP A 395 26.81 27.15 4.40
C ASP A 395 26.26 27.65 3.06
N ASP A 396 24.93 27.53 2.90
CA ASP A 396 24.03 28.69 2.85
C ASP A 396 22.58 28.23 2.60
N LEU A 397 21.86 27.94 3.69
CA LEU A 397 20.39 27.92 3.72
C LEU A 397 19.90 28.84 4.84
N GLU A 398 20.20 30.13 4.70
CA GLU A 398 19.34 31.17 5.28
C GLU A 398 18.39 31.70 4.19
N ASP A 399 17.10 31.52 4.50
CA ASP A 399 15.98 32.34 4.08
C ASP A 399 15.47 32.24 2.62
N SER A 400 14.51 31.34 2.40
CA SER A 400 13.27 31.76 1.74
C SER A 400 12.06 30.94 2.18
N GLY A 401 11.35 31.48 3.17
CA GLY A 401 9.88 31.54 3.16
C GLY A 401 9.07 30.23 3.18
N PHE A 402 8.98 29.60 4.34
CA PHE A 402 7.75 28.91 4.74
C PHE A 402 7.28 29.46 6.09
N ALA A 403 6.22 30.27 6.04
CA ALA A 403 5.60 30.87 7.20
C ALA A 403 4.90 29.83 8.08
N GLU A 404 5.21 29.90 9.38
CA GLU A 404 4.41 29.52 10.54
C GLU A 404 3.85 28.08 10.64
N ALA A 405 4.73 27.15 11.05
CA ALA A 405 4.31 26.04 11.90
C ALA A 405 4.00 26.57 13.31
N ARG A 406 2.72 26.86 13.59
CA ARG A 406 2.26 27.02 14.97
C ARG A 406 2.43 25.69 15.70
N ARG A 407 3.26 25.70 16.75
CA ARG A 407 3.29 24.68 17.80
C ARG A 407 1.89 24.54 18.38
N CYS A 408 1.16 23.50 17.97
CA CYS A 408 0.11 22.93 18.78
C CYS A 408 0.70 21.73 19.51
N SER A 409 0.82 21.87 20.82
CA SER A 409 1.01 20.77 21.75
C SER A 409 -0.12 19.77 21.55
N HIS A 410 0.17 18.68 20.83
CA HIS A 410 -0.72 17.53 20.76
C HIS A 410 -0.68 16.82 22.11
N SER A 411 -1.69 17.10 22.93
CA SER A 411 -2.20 16.15 23.90
C SER A 411 -2.51 14.85 23.16
N CYS A 412 -1.84 13.78 23.57
CA CYS A 412 -2.16 12.42 23.20
C CYS A 412 -3.57 12.11 23.75
N GLU A 413 -4.58 12.17 22.88
CA GLU A 413 -5.89 11.60 23.18
C GLU A 413 -5.87 10.10 22.82
N PRO A 414 -6.41 9.24 23.68
CA PRO A 414 -6.26 7.79 23.55
C PRO A 414 -7.00 7.25 22.33
N GLU A 415 -6.40 6.24 21.70
CA GLU A 415 -7.08 5.37 20.76
C GLU A 415 -8.32 4.77 21.45
N GLU A 416 -9.51 5.05 20.95
CA GLU A 416 -10.75 4.46 21.47
C GLU A 416 -10.83 2.99 21.05
N ASP A 417 -10.20 2.13 21.85
CA ASP A 417 -10.36 0.68 21.84
C ASP A 417 -11.64 0.36 22.64
N TRP A 418 -12.80 0.30 21.99
CA TRP A 418 -14.09 0.14 22.68
C TRP A 418 -14.25 -1.22 23.41
N ASP A 419 -13.37 -2.19 23.15
CA ASP A 419 -13.26 -3.42 23.96
C ASP A 419 -12.67 -3.15 25.36
N ALA A 420 -11.94 -2.05 25.52
CA ALA A 420 -11.37 -1.59 26.79
C ALA A 420 -12.33 -0.69 27.59
N ASP A 421 -13.28 0.01 26.94
CA ASP A 421 -14.18 0.95 27.63
C ASP A 421 -15.30 0.27 28.43
N ALA A 422 -15.60 -1.00 28.17
CA ALA A 422 -16.38 -1.84 29.08
C ALA A 422 -15.65 -2.09 30.44
N LEU A 423 -14.36 -1.75 30.54
CA LEU A 423 -13.53 -1.92 31.73
C LEU A 423 -13.22 -0.58 32.46
N ALA A 424 -13.53 0.59 31.89
CA ALA A 424 -13.06 1.88 32.41
C ALA A 424 -14.12 2.80 33.02
N SER A 425 -15.43 2.50 32.90
CA SER A 425 -16.49 3.38 33.41
C SER A 425 -17.10 2.86 34.72
N GLY A 426 -16.59 3.36 35.85
CA GLY A 426 -17.17 3.09 37.16
C GLY A 426 -16.35 3.55 38.37
N ASP A 427 -15.83 4.77 38.34
CA ASP A 427 -15.48 5.51 39.57
C ASP A 427 -16.40 6.73 39.66
N LYS A 428 -17.56 6.54 40.30
CA LYS A 428 -18.27 7.51 41.14
C LYS A 428 -19.15 6.79 42.15
#